data_AF-W4URQ3-F1
#
_entry.id   AF-W4URQ3-F1
#
_cell.length_a   1.000
_cell.length_b   1.000
_cell.length_c   1.000
_cell.angle_alpha   90.00
_cell.angle_beta   90.00
_cell.angle_gamma   90.00
#
_symmetry.space_group_name_H-M   'P 1'
#
loop_
_entity.id
_entity.type
_entity.pdbx_description
1 polymer ?
#
loop_
_entity_poly.entity_id
_entity_poly.type
_entity_poly.pdbx_seq_one_letter_code
_entity_poly.pdbx_strand_id
1 'polypeptide(L)'
;MTYFCTNTLRIYFMKNYKELIAVLALIGLNIQYGCSQPAVHYQIDRTAPLQTMEYFSASDAWSMQIIGLWPQDKQNRIADWLFSTENGTNGQPKGIGLSLWRFNVGAGSAAQGKASQIGSKWMRTECFLQPDGTYDWDKQQGQRNFLKLAKERGVNKFLAFLNSPPVYFTQNGLATNTGRGGTSNLREDCYDAYARFLADVVQGVEKHDAFVSITSLLSMNRTDIGTGLAPNRKVTRQRTGRLPVPFD
;
A
#
# COMPACT_ATOMS: atom_id res chain seq x y z
N MET A 1 -17.94 10.01 -37.94
CA MET A 1 -17.59 11.10 -38.88
C MET A 1 -16.77 10.48 -40.00
N THR A 2 -17.47 10.18 -41.08
CA THR A 2 -16.97 9.55 -42.30
C THR A 2 -16.43 10.65 -43.21
N TYR A 3 -15.20 10.52 -43.69
CA TYR A 3 -14.77 11.19 -44.91
C TYR A 3 -14.03 10.17 -45.77
N PHE A 4 -14.79 9.55 -46.69
CA PHE A 4 -14.26 8.91 -47.87
C PHE A 4 -13.78 10.02 -48.81
N CYS A 5 -12.48 10.09 -49.08
CA CYS A 5 -11.95 10.82 -50.22
C CYS A 5 -11.47 9.78 -51.24
N THR A 6 -12.27 9.60 -52.28
CA THR A 6 -11.94 8.84 -53.48
C THR A 6 -10.75 9.48 -54.19
N ASN A 7 -9.62 8.78 -54.22
CA ASN A 7 -8.63 8.97 -55.27
C ASN A 7 -8.42 7.62 -55.96
N THR A 8 -9.14 7.48 -57.07
CA THR A 8 -8.98 6.43 -58.06
C THR A 8 -7.58 6.52 -58.64
N LEU A 9 -6.62 5.79 -58.08
CA LEU A 9 -5.33 5.62 -58.75
C LEU A 9 -5.56 4.71 -59.95
N ARG A 10 -5.61 5.34 -61.13
CA ARG A 10 -5.51 4.70 -62.45
C ARG A 10 -4.37 3.68 -62.39
N ILE A 11 -4.71 2.40 -62.46
CA ILE A 11 -3.75 1.34 -62.77
C ILE A 11 -3.30 1.61 -64.21
N TYR A 12 -2.15 2.26 -64.38
CA TYR A 12 -1.47 2.25 -65.66
C TYR A 12 -1.19 0.79 -66.00
N PHE A 13 -1.85 0.28 -67.03
CA PHE A 13 -1.53 -1.01 -67.63
C PHE A 13 -0.07 -0.95 -68.10
N MET A 14 0.85 -1.43 -67.25
CA MET A 14 2.24 -1.62 -67.61
C MET A 14 2.27 -2.72 -68.67
N LYS A 15 2.41 -2.32 -69.94
CA LYS A 15 2.36 -3.20 -71.13
C LYS A 15 3.52 -4.19 -71.23
N ASN A 16 4.44 -4.22 -70.27
CA ASN A 16 5.60 -5.10 -70.29
C ASN A 16 5.75 -5.80 -68.94
N TYR A 17 5.58 -7.12 -68.92
CA TYR A 17 5.73 -7.96 -67.73
C TYR A 17 7.12 -7.80 -67.08
N LYS A 18 8.14 -7.40 -67.84
CA LYS A 18 9.50 -7.10 -67.36
C LYS A 18 9.54 -5.92 -66.38
N GLU A 19 8.73 -4.88 -66.61
CA GLU A 19 8.68 -3.70 -65.73
C GLU A 19 7.89 -4.00 -64.44
N LEU A 20 6.85 -4.84 -64.54
CA LEU A 20 6.09 -5.31 -63.37
C LEU A 20 6.96 -6.19 -62.46
N ILE A 21 7.78 -7.07 -63.05
CA ILE A 21 8.77 -7.87 -62.31
C ILE A 21 9.81 -6.98 -61.64
N ALA A 22 10.28 -5.92 -62.31
CA ALA A 22 11.25 -4.98 -61.74
C ALA A 22 10.68 -4.23 -60.53
N VAL A 23 9.43 -3.76 -60.60
CA VAL A 23 8.76 -3.07 -59.47
C VAL A 23 8.50 -4.03 -58.30
N LEU A 24 8.06 -5.26 -58.56
CA LEU A 24 7.87 -6.27 -57.51
C LEU A 24 9.19 -6.70 -56.86
N ALA A 25 10.28 -6.77 -57.63
CA ALA A 25 11.62 -7.02 -57.09
C ALA A 25 12.11 -5.86 -56.21
N LEU A 26 11.85 -4.60 -56.60
CA LEU A 26 12.18 -3.41 -55.82
C LEU A 26 11.38 -3.29 -54.51
N ILE A 27 10.11 -3.72 -54.51
CA ILE A 27 9.28 -3.77 -53.30
C ILE A 27 9.71 -4.95 -52.39
N GLY A 28 10.08 -6.10 -52.97
CA GLY A 28 10.60 -7.25 -52.23
C GLY A 28 11.96 -7.00 -51.55
N LEU A 29 12.81 -6.14 -52.12
CA LEU A 29 14.12 -5.77 -51.56
C LEU A 29 14.06 -4.84 -50.32
N ASN A 30 12.92 -4.21 -50.03
CA ASN A 30 12.78 -3.27 -48.91
C ASN A 30 12.20 -3.89 -47.62
N ILE A 31 11.88 -5.19 -47.61
CA ILE A 31 11.25 -5.85 -46.45
C ILE A 31 12.28 -6.38 -45.43
N GLN A 32 13.58 -6.41 -45.76
CA GLN A 32 14.58 -7.11 -44.95
C GLN A 32 15.39 -6.24 -43.95
N TYR A 33 15.00 -4.99 -43.68
CA TYR A 33 15.67 -4.17 -42.65
C TYR A 33 14.79 -4.01 -41.41
N GLY A 34 14.28 -5.12 -40.88
CA GLY A 34 13.90 -5.18 -39.47
C GLY A 34 15.18 -5.02 -38.65
N CYS A 35 15.35 -3.88 -37.97
CA CYS A 35 16.44 -3.67 -37.03
C CYS A 35 16.31 -4.71 -35.89
N SER A 36 16.98 -5.86 -36.06
CA SER A 36 17.12 -6.86 -35.02
C SER A 36 18.00 -6.26 -33.95
N GLN A 37 17.40 -5.82 -32.84
CA GLN A 37 18.17 -5.41 -31.68
C GLN A 37 19.05 -6.59 -31.24
N PRO A 38 20.35 -6.37 -30.96
CA PRO A 38 21.21 -7.45 -30.50
C PRO A 38 20.60 -8.07 -29.24
N ALA A 39 20.62 -9.41 -29.18
CA ALA A 39 20.09 -10.14 -28.05
C ALA A 39 20.84 -9.72 -26.78
N VAL A 40 20.10 -9.24 -25.77
CA VAL A 40 20.67 -8.95 -24.46
C VAL A 40 20.73 -10.25 -23.68
N HIS A 41 21.94 -10.66 -23.29
CA HIS A 41 22.17 -11.86 -22.51
C HIS A 41 22.35 -11.50 -21.03
N TYR A 42 21.62 -12.20 -20.15
CA TYR A 42 21.73 -12.09 -18.70
C TYR A 42 22.22 -13.41 -18.12
N GLN A 43 23.09 -13.35 -17.11
CA GLN A 43 23.50 -14.51 -16.31
C GLN A 43 23.14 -14.26 -14.84
N ILE A 44 22.58 -15.28 -14.19
CA ILE A 44 22.27 -15.25 -12.76
C ILE A 44 23.47 -15.85 -12.02
N ASP A 45 24.23 -15.00 -11.34
CA ASP A 45 25.28 -15.46 -10.42
C ASP A 45 24.67 -15.80 -9.06
N ARG A 46 24.78 -17.08 -8.66
CA ARG A 46 24.28 -17.59 -7.37
C ARG A 46 25.36 -17.64 -6.30
N THR A 47 26.61 -17.31 -6.62
CA THR A 47 27.76 -17.36 -5.70
C THR A 47 27.96 -16.08 -4.90
N ALA A 48 27.33 -14.98 -5.33
CA ALA A 48 27.36 -13.67 -4.68
C ALA A 48 25.96 -13.29 -4.12
N PRO A 49 25.52 -13.87 -2.98
CA PRO A 49 24.25 -13.48 -2.38
C PRO A 49 24.29 -12.03 -1.89
N LEU A 50 23.16 -11.33 -2.01
CA LEU A 50 22.96 -9.97 -1.49
C LEU A 50 22.10 -10.04 -0.22
N GLN A 51 21.10 -9.15 -0.09
CA GLN A 51 20.22 -9.12 1.08
C GLN A 51 19.26 -10.31 1.14
N THR A 52 18.90 -10.70 2.37
CA THR A 52 17.74 -11.58 2.61
C THR A 52 16.46 -10.76 2.46
N MET A 53 15.59 -11.18 1.55
CA MET A 53 14.25 -10.61 1.42
C MET A 53 13.37 -11.18 2.53
N GLU A 54 13.06 -10.37 3.55
CA GLU A 54 12.22 -10.84 4.65
C GLU A 54 10.75 -10.94 4.23
N TYR A 55 10.12 -9.81 3.89
CA TYR A 55 8.68 -9.77 3.62
C TYR A 55 8.28 -8.77 2.54
N PHE A 56 7.15 -9.06 1.88
CA PHE A 56 6.36 -8.08 1.14
C PHE A 56 5.07 -7.81 1.91
N SER A 57 4.70 -6.54 2.05
CA SER A 57 3.63 -6.13 2.94
C SER A 57 2.77 -4.99 2.42
N ALA A 58 1.56 -4.90 2.96
CA ALA A 58 0.66 -3.76 2.86
C ALA A 58 0.01 -3.49 4.23
N SER A 59 -0.81 -2.45 4.30
CA SER A 59 -1.41 -1.94 5.53
C SER A 59 -2.93 -1.92 5.45
N ASP A 60 -3.57 -2.17 6.58
CA ASP A 60 -5.01 -2.18 6.74
C ASP A 60 -5.61 -0.79 7.05
N ALA A 61 -4.76 0.24 7.17
CA ALA A 61 -5.15 1.55 7.65
C ALA A 61 -6.32 2.15 6.87
N TRP A 62 -7.30 2.66 7.64
CA TRP A 62 -8.46 3.44 7.21
C TRP A 62 -9.53 2.67 6.44
N SER A 63 -9.16 1.86 5.44
CA SER A 63 -10.13 1.18 4.58
C SER A 63 -10.60 -0.16 5.16
N MET A 64 -9.74 -0.93 5.82
CA MET A 64 -10.11 -2.29 6.28
C MET A 64 -11.04 -2.31 7.47
N GLN A 65 -11.10 -1.23 8.26
CA GLN A 65 -12.11 -1.12 9.31
C GLN A 65 -13.55 -1.15 8.75
N ILE A 66 -13.73 -0.84 7.47
CA ILE A 66 -15.02 -0.91 6.77
C ILE A 66 -15.09 -2.13 5.86
N ILE A 67 -14.05 -2.40 5.08
CA ILE A 67 -14.03 -3.55 4.15
C ILE A 67 -14.12 -4.89 4.91
N GLY A 68 -13.48 -4.99 6.07
CA GLY A 68 -13.59 -6.17 6.94
C GLY A 68 -14.95 -6.35 7.60
N LEU A 69 -15.91 -5.45 7.37
CA LEU A 69 -17.30 -5.60 7.80
C LEU A 69 -18.26 -5.88 6.63
N TRP A 70 -17.74 -6.00 5.40
CA TRP A 70 -18.55 -6.35 4.23
C TRP A 70 -19.02 -7.81 4.28
N PRO A 71 -19.97 -8.22 3.41
CA PRO A 71 -20.31 -9.63 3.25
C PRO A 71 -19.08 -10.53 3.11
N GLN A 72 -19.13 -11.72 3.72
CA GLN A 72 -17.98 -12.60 3.89
C GLN A 72 -17.37 -13.06 2.55
N ASP A 73 -18.18 -13.23 1.50
CA ASP A 73 -17.72 -13.55 0.15
C ASP A 73 -16.77 -12.47 -0.41
N LYS A 74 -17.09 -11.19 -0.16
CA LYS A 74 -16.24 -10.06 -0.57
C LYS A 74 -14.96 -10.00 0.25
N GLN A 75 -15.05 -10.22 1.56
CA GLN A 75 -13.87 -10.29 2.43
C GLN A 75 -12.92 -11.40 1.97
N ASN A 76 -13.45 -12.61 1.74
CA ASN A 76 -12.68 -13.75 1.26
C ASN A 76 -11.99 -13.48 -0.08
N ARG A 77 -12.71 -12.89 -1.04
CA ARG A 77 -12.12 -12.56 -2.35
C ARG A 77 -10.97 -11.57 -2.25
N ILE A 78 -11.10 -10.54 -1.41
CA ILE A 78 -10.04 -9.56 -1.18
C ILE A 78 -8.87 -10.23 -0.44
N ALA A 79 -9.14 -11.08 0.54
CA ALA A 79 -8.12 -11.84 1.25
C ALA A 79 -7.36 -12.80 0.32
N ASP A 80 -8.03 -13.46 -0.63
CA ASP A 80 -7.38 -14.30 -1.64
C ASP A 80 -6.41 -13.46 -2.48
N TRP A 81 -6.86 -12.31 -2.98
CA TRP A 81 -6.01 -11.41 -3.78
C TRP A 81 -4.80 -10.88 -3.03
N LEU A 82 -4.93 -10.61 -1.73
CA LEU A 82 -3.84 -10.07 -0.92
C LEU A 82 -2.87 -11.16 -0.44
N PHE A 83 -3.38 -12.31 0.00
CA PHE A 83 -2.61 -13.25 0.81
C PHE A 83 -2.37 -14.60 0.14
N SER A 84 -3.18 -15.01 -0.83
CA SER A 84 -3.03 -16.34 -1.42
C SER A 84 -1.72 -16.44 -2.21
N THR A 85 -0.98 -17.52 -1.93
CA THR A 85 0.17 -17.97 -2.73
C THR A 85 -0.19 -19.11 -3.68
N GLU A 86 -1.48 -19.44 -3.79
CA GLU A 86 -1.96 -20.51 -4.66
C GLU A 86 -2.10 -20.03 -6.11
N ASN A 87 -2.01 -20.97 -7.03
CA ASN A 87 -2.35 -20.75 -8.44
C ASN A 87 -3.79 -21.20 -8.71
N GLY A 88 -4.42 -20.54 -9.69
CA GLY A 88 -5.66 -20.99 -10.31
C GLY A 88 -5.43 -22.18 -11.24
N THR A 89 -6.53 -22.67 -11.82
CA THR A 89 -6.52 -23.86 -12.70
C THR A 89 -5.62 -23.72 -13.93
N ASN A 90 -5.34 -22.49 -14.36
CA ASN A 90 -4.54 -22.19 -15.54
C ASN A 90 -3.12 -21.71 -15.17
N GLY A 91 -2.70 -21.92 -13.91
CA GLY A 91 -1.39 -21.54 -13.41
C GLY A 91 -1.22 -20.07 -13.05
N GLN A 92 -2.27 -19.25 -13.15
CA GLN A 92 -2.22 -17.84 -12.76
C GLN A 92 -2.25 -17.69 -11.23
N PRO A 93 -1.44 -16.84 -10.60
CA PRO A 93 -1.54 -16.58 -9.17
C PRO A 93 -2.93 -16.07 -8.79
N LYS A 94 -3.51 -16.61 -7.72
CA LYS A 94 -4.79 -16.12 -7.16
C LYS A 94 -4.61 -14.77 -6.47
N GLY A 95 -3.43 -14.52 -5.90
CA GLY A 95 -3.11 -13.30 -5.19
C GLY A 95 -1.64 -12.92 -5.30
N ILE A 96 -1.31 -11.80 -4.68
CA ILE A 96 0.05 -11.26 -4.63
C ILE A 96 0.92 -11.92 -3.54
N GLY A 97 0.33 -12.76 -2.67
CA GLY A 97 1.05 -13.53 -1.66
C GLY A 97 1.80 -12.69 -0.64
N LEU A 98 1.18 -11.65 -0.06
CA LEU A 98 1.82 -10.86 1.00
C LEU A 98 2.24 -11.76 2.16
N SER A 99 3.47 -11.61 2.64
CA SER A 99 4.04 -12.42 3.72
C SER A 99 4.06 -11.71 5.07
N LEU A 100 3.70 -10.42 5.12
CA LEU A 100 3.48 -9.67 6.36
C LEU A 100 2.26 -8.74 6.22
N TRP A 101 1.43 -8.66 7.26
CA TRP A 101 0.30 -7.73 7.29
C TRP A 101 0.41 -6.69 8.41
N ARG A 102 0.23 -5.41 8.08
CA ARG A 102 0.36 -4.29 9.03
C ARG A 102 -1.00 -3.86 9.57
N PHE A 103 -1.19 -4.04 10.87
CA PHE A 103 -2.36 -3.67 11.65
C PHE A 103 -2.23 -2.26 12.22
N ASN A 104 -3.09 -1.34 11.81
CA ASN A 104 -3.17 0.01 12.34
C ASN A 104 -4.00 0.02 13.63
N VAL A 105 -3.31 0.08 14.77
CA VAL A 105 -3.94 0.23 16.09
C VAL A 105 -4.53 1.64 16.18
N GLY A 106 -5.81 1.71 16.52
CA GLY A 106 -6.55 2.95 16.49
C GLY A 106 -6.32 3.84 17.73
N ALA A 107 -6.50 5.15 17.53
CA ALA A 107 -6.22 6.18 18.55
C ALA A 107 -7.48 6.77 19.19
N GLY A 108 -8.68 6.42 18.71
CA GLY A 108 -9.96 6.86 19.32
C GLY A 108 -10.61 8.08 18.67
N SER A 109 -10.09 8.55 17.53
CA SER A 109 -10.66 9.68 16.79
C SER A 109 -12.07 9.44 16.24
N ALA A 110 -12.51 8.19 16.11
CA ALA A 110 -13.87 7.85 15.69
C ALA A 110 -14.92 8.37 16.68
N ALA A 111 -14.69 8.18 17.99
CA ALA A 111 -15.59 8.64 19.05
C ALA A 111 -15.73 10.17 19.10
N GLN A 112 -14.68 10.89 18.69
CA GLN A 112 -14.69 12.36 18.61
C GLN A 112 -15.48 12.89 17.41
N GLY A 113 -15.78 12.04 16.42
CA GLY A 113 -16.53 12.46 15.22
C GLY A 113 -15.90 13.67 14.54
N LYS A 114 -16.69 14.72 14.29
CA LYS A 114 -16.19 15.97 13.68
C LYS A 114 -15.16 16.70 14.55
N ALA A 115 -15.23 16.56 15.88
CA ALA A 115 -14.29 17.21 16.80
C ALA A 115 -12.86 16.64 16.69
N SER A 116 -12.69 15.46 16.07
CA SER A 116 -11.36 14.90 15.76
C SER A 116 -10.52 15.77 14.82
N GLN A 117 -11.14 16.71 14.10
CA GLN A 117 -10.53 17.51 13.03
C GLN A 117 -10.03 16.67 11.83
N ILE A 118 -10.31 15.38 11.80
CA ILE A 118 -10.03 14.50 10.66
C ILE A 118 -11.21 14.60 9.71
N GLY A 119 -10.98 15.18 8.52
CA GLY A 119 -12.02 15.50 7.55
C GLY A 119 -12.79 14.28 7.05
N SER A 120 -12.09 13.18 6.75
CA SER A 120 -12.73 11.95 6.28
C SER A 120 -13.10 11.02 7.44
N LYS A 121 -14.37 10.61 7.51
CA LYS A 121 -14.82 9.58 8.47
C LYS A 121 -14.10 8.25 8.29
N TRP A 122 -13.61 7.95 7.08
CA TRP A 122 -12.87 6.74 6.76
C TRP A 122 -11.48 6.71 7.40
N MET A 123 -10.94 7.87 7.78
CA MET A 123 -9.61 7.99 8.37
C MET A 123 -9.64 8.10 9.89
N ARG A 124 -10.84 8.11 10.49
CA ARG A 124 -11.01 8.05 11.94
C ARG A 124 -10.94 6.61 12.39
N THR A 125 -10.41 6.38 13.58
CA THR A 125 -10.18 5.04 14.12
C THR A 125 -10.75 4.93 15.52
N GLU A 126 -11.25 3.75 15.87
CA GLU A 126 -11.58 3.40 17.25
C GLU A 126 -10.31 3.34 18.12
N CYS A 127 -10.42 2.99 19.40
CA CYS A 127 -9.29 2.65 20.26
C CYS A 127 -9.73 1.53 21.19
N PHE A 128 -8.91 0.50 21.38
CA PHE A 128 -9.21 -0.54 22.36
C PHE A 128 -9.29 0.02 23.78
N LEU A 129 -8.43 1.01 24.11
CA LEU A 129 -8.43 1.69 25.39
C LEU A 129 -9.62 2.66 25.48
N GLN A 130 -10.35 2.56 26.58
CA GLN A 130 -11.50 3.40 26.92
C GLN A 130 -11.08 4.55 27.87
N PRO A 131 -11.88 5.63 28.01
CA PRO A 131 -11.56 6.76 28.88
C PRO A 131 -11.37 6.40 30.36
N ASP A 132 -12.02 5.32 30.81
CA ASP A 132 -11.95 4.81 32.19
C ASP A 132 -10.75 3.89 32.44
N GLY A 133 -9.91 3.67 31.42
CA GLY A 133 -8.73 2.80 31.49
C GLY A 133 -9.02 1.32 31.20
N THR A 134 -10.28 0.95 30.94
CA THR A 134 -10.63 -0.42 30.53
C THR A 134 -10.38 -0.66 29.05
N TYR A 135 -10.38 -1.93 28.63
CA TYR A 135 -10.20 -2.33 27.24
C TYR A 135 -11.47 -2.97 26.69
N ASP A 136 -11.86 -2.53 25.51
CA ASP A 136 -12.93 -3.13 24.71
C ASP A 136 -12.32 -3.82 23.48
N TRP A 137 -12.16 -5.14 23.59
CA TRP A 137 -11.55 -5.99 22.57
C TRP A 137 -12.45 -6.25 21.36
N ASP A 138 -13.72 -5.86 21.39
CA ASP A 138 -14.64 -5.99 20.25
C ASP A 138 -14.46 -4.85 19.23
N LYS A 139 -13.65 -3.84 19.57
CA LYS A 139 -13.29 -2.75 18.67
C LYS A 139 -12.40 -3.18 17.51
N GLN A 140 -12.40 -2.34 16.47
CA GLN A 140 -11.65 -2.57 15.23
C GLN A 140 -11.99 -3.91 14.55
N GLN A 141 -13.23 -4.39 14.71
CA GLN A 141 -13.68 -5.71 14.24
C GLN A 141 -13.34 -6.00 12.77
N GLY A 142 -13.50 -5.01 11.87
CA GLY A 142 -13.19 -5.19 10.45
C GLY A 142 -11.70 -5.51 10.21
N GLN A 143 -10.81 -4.81 10.91
CA GLN A 143 -9.38 -5.07 10.81
C GLN A 143 -9.01 -6.43 11.42
N ARG A 144 -9.61 -6.78 12.57
CA ARG A 144 -9.45 -8.08 13.22
C ARG A 144 -9.88 -9.24 12.33
N ASN A 145 -10.97 -9.08 11.57
CA ASN A 145 -11.39 -10.07 10.58
C ASN A 145 -10.30 -10.31 9.52
N PHE A 146 -9.66 -9.24 9.03
CA PHE A 146 -8.57 -9.36 8.05
C PHE A 146 -7.29 -9.96 8.64
N LEU A 147 -7.00 -9.79 9.93
CA LEU A 147 -5.90 -10.49 10.58
C LEU A 147 -6.12 -12.02 10.55
N LYS A 148 -7.35 -12.47 10.82
CA LYS A 148 -7.73 -13.89 10.74
C LYS A 148 -7.65 -14.42 9.32
N LEU A 149 -8.25 -13.71 8.36
CA LEU A 149 -8.25 -14.09 6.95
C LEU A 149 -6.84 -14.17 6.35
N ALA A 150 -5.93 -13.28 6.77
CA ALA A 150 -4.53 -13.31 6.39
C ALA A 150 -3.84 -14.56 6.96
N LYS A 151 -4.05 -14.85 8.25
CA LYS A 151 -3.47 -16.02 8.90
C LYS A 151 -3.95 -17.33 8.26
N GLU A 152 -5.24 -17.44 7.98
CA GLU A 152 -5.84 -18.61 7.30
C GLU A 152 -5.20 -18.89 5.94
N ARG A 153 -4.67 -17.86 5.28
CA ARG A 153 -3.98 -17.94 3.98
C ARG A 153 -2.45 -18.04 4.09
N GLY A 154 -1.95 -18.32 5.29
CA GLY A 154 -0.53 -18.60 5.51
C GLY A 154 0.33 -17.41 5.91
N VAL A 155 -0.25 -16.22 6.10
CA VAL A 155 0.50 -15.08 6.65
C VAL A 155 0.87 -15.38 8.12
N ASN A 156 2.16 -15.47 8.40
CA ASN A 156 2.67 -15.80 9.73
C ASN A 156 3.37 -14.62 10.43
N LYS A 157 3.38 -13.44 9.81
CA LYS A 157 3.99 -12.22 10.35
C LYS A 157 3.00 -11.08 10.34
N PHE A 158 2.87 -10.42 11.50
CA PHE A 158 2.00 -9.27 11.66
C PHE A 158 2.76 -8.15 12.35
N LEU A 159 2.51 -6.91 11.93
CA LEU A 159 3.13 -5.72 12.51
C LEU A 159 2.03 -4.78 12.99
N ALA A 160 1.99 -4.48 14.27
CA ALA A 160 1.11 -3.43 14.79
C ALA A 160 1.79 -2.07 14.66
N PHE A 161 1.06 -1.04 14.25
CA PHE A 161 1.59 0.33 14.19
C PHE A 161 0.53 1.36 14.52
N LEU A 162 1.00 2.54 14.94
CA LEU A 162 0.16 3.66 15.31
C LEU A 162 0.52 4.91 14.53
N ASN A 163 -0.50 5.65 14.14
CA ASN A 163 -0.34 7.01 13.62
C ASN A 163 -0.37 8.06 14.74
N SER A 164 -0.88 7.71 15.93
CA SER A 164 -1.00 8.59 17.08
C SER A 164 -1.17 7.77 18.37
N PRO A 165 -0.73 8.27 19.54
CA PRO A 165 -1.16 7.73 20.82
C PRO A 165 -2.69 7.80 20.97
N PRO A 166 -3.29 7.01 21.89
CA PRO A 166 -4.67 7.22 22.29
C PRO A 166 -4.94 8.69 22.63
N VAL A 167 -6.08 9.22 22.20
CA VAL A 167 -6.45 10.64 22.40
C VAL A 167 -6.38 11.09 23.86
N TYR A 168 -6.52 10.18 24.82
CA TYR A 168 -6.42 10.46 26.27
C TYR A 168 -4.98 10.72 26.74
N PHE A 169 -4.00 10.29 25.96
CA PHE A 169 -2.57 10.46 26.25
C PHE A 169 -1.95 11.63 25.47
N THR A 170 -2.68 12.22 24.53
CA THR A 170 -2.12 13.31 23.71
C THR A 170 -2.19 14.66 24.40
N GLN A 171 -1.31 15.59 24.00
CA GLN A 171 -1.24 16.93 24.59
C GLN A 171 -2.49 17.75 24.27
N ASN A 172 -3.01 17.61 23.05
CA ASN A 172 -4.15 18.37 22.56
C ASN A 172 -5.48 17.60 22.63
N GLY A 173 -5.48 16.38 23.17
CA GLY A 173 -6.65 15.52 23.21
C GLY A 173 -7.13 15.02 21.85
N LEU A 174 -6.35 15.16 20.78
CA LEU A 174 -6.69 14.76 19.41
C LEU A 174 -5.72 13.72 18.88
N ALA A 175 -6.18 12.90 17.92
CA ALA A 175 -5.32 11.95 17.23
C ALA A 175 -4.44 12.63 16.15
N THR A 176 -4.72 13.88 15.79
CA THR A 176 -3.90 14.68 14.89
C THR A 176 -2.99 15.61 15.68
N ASN A 177 -1.74 15.76 15.23
CA ASN A 177 -0.92 16.86 15.71
C ASN A 177 -1.37 18.15 15.00
N THR A 178 -1.50 19.23 15.75
CA THR A 178 -1.87 20.56 15.24
C THR A 178 -0.65 21.45 14.99
N GLY A 179 0.54 21.04 15.46
CA GLY A 179 1.81 21.71 15.21
C GLY A 179 2.61 21.12 14.03
N ARG A 180 3.41 21.96 13.36
CA ARG A 180 4.34 21.54 12.30
C ARG A 180 5.79 21.36 12.76
N GLY A 181 6.04 21.42 14.06
CA GLY A 181 7.38 21.41 14.64
C GLY A 181 8.06 20.05 14.74
N GLY A 182 7.45 18.96 14.22
CA GLY A 182 7.97 17.60 14.41
C GLY A 182 7.98 17.13 15.86
N THR A 183 7.30 17.85 16.76
CA THR A 183 7.20 17.50 18.17
C THR A 183 6.20 16.37 18.37
N SER A 184 6.50 15.46 19.30
CA SER A 184 5.56 14.41 19.70
C SER A 184 4.27 15.03 20.23
N ASN A 185 3.11 14.48 19.86
CA ASN A 185 1.81 14.86 20.45
C ASN A 185 1.47 13.96 21.65
N LEU A 186 2.45 13.42 22.37
CA LEU A 186 2.28 12.65 23.60
C LEU A 186 2.53 13.55 24.81
N ARG A 187 1.70 13.46 25.85
CA ARG A 187 1.87 14.22 27.10
C ARG A 187 3.07 13.67 27.89
N GLU A 188 3.83 14.54 28.54
CA GLU A 188 5.11 14.17 29.20
C GLU A 188 4.94 13.16 30.34
N ASP A 189 3.79 13.17 31.02
CA ASP A 189 3.39 12.24 32.07
C ASP A 189 2.82 10.91 31.55
N CYS A 190 2.68 10.74 30.23
CA CYS A 190 1.99 9.58 29.62
C CYS A 190 2.91 8.53 28.99
N TYR A 191 4.24 8.69 29.02
CA TYR A 191 5.15 7.76 28.35
C TYR A 191 5.01 6.32 28.86
N ASP A 192 4.94 6.12 30.18
CA ASP A 192 4.78 4.79 30.76
C ASP A 192 3.40 4.18 30.48
N ALA A 193 2.35 5.00 30.54
CA ALA A 193 1.00 4.58 30.22
C ALA A 193 0.87 4.20 28.73
N TYR A 194 1.55 4.94 27.86
CA TYR A 194 1.60 4.65 26.43
C TYR A 194 2.37 3.36 26.15
N ALA A 195 3.53 3.15 26.77
CA ALA A 195 4.29 1.91 26.64
C ALA A 195 3.51 0.68 27.12
N ARG A 196 2.79 0.79 28.26
CA ARG A 196 1.87 -0.25 28.74
C ARG A 196 0.75 -0.50 27.74
N PHE A 197 0.11 0.56 27.25
CA PHE A 197 -0.96 0.45 26.26
C PHE A 197 -0.53 -0.34 25.02
N LEU A 198 0.68 -0.07 24.52
CA LEU A 198 1.24 -0.79 23.39
C LEU A 198 1.42 -2.29 23.68
N ALA A 199 1.95 -2.64 24.85
CA ALA A 199 2.12 -4.03 25.27
C ALA A 199 0.78 -4.74 25.49
N ASP A 200 -0.20 -4.05 26.06
CA ASP A 200 -1.54 -4.57 26.32
C ASP A 200 -2.30 -4.82 25.01
N VAL A 201 -2.20 -3.92 24.02
CA VAL A 201 -2.83 -4.13 22.71
C VAL A 201 -2.23 -5.34 22.01
N VAL A 202 -0.90 -5.50 22.05
CA VAL A 202 -0.25 -6.69 21.46
C VAL A 202 -0.79 -7.95 22.11
N GLN A 203 -0.68 -8.06 23.44
CA GLN A 203 -1.13 -9.24 24.18
C GLN A 203 -2.63 -9.50 24.04
N GLY A 204 -3.44 -8.43 24.06
CA GLY A 204 -4.89 -8.55 23.96
C GLY A 204 -5.34 -9.02 22.58
N VAL A 205 -4.79 -8.46 21.50
CA VAL A 205 -5.08 -8.95 20.14
C VAL A 205 -4.62 -10.40 19.98
N GLU A 206 -3.42 -10.76 20.45
CA GLU A 206 -2.95 -12.14 20.41
C GLU A 206 -3.85 -13.09 21.22
N LYS A 207 -4.35 -12.68 22.38
CA LYS A 207 -5.23 -13.51 23.23
C LYS A 207 -6.63 -13.66 22.65
N HIS A 208 -7.21 -12.57 22.16
CA HIS A 208 -8.60 -12.53 21.69
C HIS A 208 -8.75 -12.97 20.22
N ASP A 209 -7.66 -12.91 19.45
CA ASP A 209 -7.57 -13.38 18.07
C ASP A 209 -6.43 -14.38 17.92
N ALA A 210 -6.37 -15.36 18.84
CA ALA A 210 -5.42 -16.48 19.09
C ALA A 210 -4.62 -17.09 17.91
N PHE A 211 -4.93 -16.71 16.68
CA PHE A 211 -4.29 -17.10 15.44
C PHE A 211 -3.23 -16.08 14.98
N VAL A 212 -3.22 -14.87 15.52
CA VAL A 212 -2.35 -13.76 15.11
C VAL A 212 -1.25 -13.57 16.15
N SER A 213 0.02 -13.58 15.74
CA SER A 213 1.12 -13.13 16.59
C SER A 213 1.75 -11.87 16.00
N ILE A 214 1.78 -10.80 16.79
CA ILE A 214 2.33 -9.52 16.38
C ILE A 214 3.84 -9.59 16.58
N THR A 215 4.55 -9.67 15.46
CA THR A 215 6.00 -9.86 15.43
C THR A 215 6.77 -8.55 15.65
N SER A 216 6.16 -7.41 15.37
CA SER A 216 6.81 -6.10 15.52
C SER A 216 5.81 -4.98 15.78
N LEU A 217 6.29 -3.94 16.44
CA LEU A 217 5.49 -2.78 16.84
C LEU A 217 6.20 -1.48 16.44
N LEU A 218 5.46 -0.57 15.79
CA LEU A 218 5.93 0.78 15.48
C LEU A 218 5.11 1.81 16.28
N SER A 219 5.76 2.43 17.27
CA SER A 219 5.14 3.37 18.22
C SER A 219 4.84 4.75 17.64
N MET A 220 5.49 5.14 16.54
CA MET A 220 5.22 6.41 15.84
C MET A 220 5.48 6.25 14.34
N ASN A 221 4.50 6.67 13.53
CA ASN A 221 4.66 6.76 12.08
C ASN A 221 5.08 8.18 11.69
N ARG A 222 6.20 8.31 10.96
CA ARG A 222 6.67 9.57 10.34
C ARG A 222 6.77 10.77 11.30
N THR A 223 7.77 10.74 12.18
CA THR A 223 8.06 11.81 13.16
C THR A 223 8.59 13.12 12.54
N ASP A 224 9.01 13.07 11.27
CA ASP A 224 9.64 14.17 10.53
C ASP A 224 8.64 15.15 9.90
N ILE A 225 7.37 14.77 9.82
CA ILE A 225 6.31 15.57 9.20
C ILE A 225 5.28 15.99 10.25
N GLY A 226 5.04 17.30 10.38
CA GLY A 226 3.80 17.76 10.99
C GLY A 226 2.63 17.14 10.24
N THR A 227 1.78 16.38 10.92
CA THR A 227 0.69 15.62 10.28
C THR A 227 -0.24 16.59 9.57
N GLY A 228 -0.04 16.78 8.26
CA GLY A 228 -0.82 17.66 7.39
C GLY A 228 -2.24 17.16 7.12
N LEU A 229 -2.86 16.51 8.10
CA LEU A 229 -4.24 16.03 8.08
C LEU A 229 -5.25 17.16 8.38
N ALA A 230 -4.75 18.34 8.79
CA ALA A 230 -5.54 19.56 8.92
C ALA A 230 -5.85 20.18 7.54
N PRO A 231 -7.08 20.69 7.30
CA PRO A 231 -7.49 21.17 5.98
C PRO A 231 -6.75 22.46 5.55
N ASN A 232 -6.19 22.41 4.34
CA ASN A 232 -5.83 23.51 3.43
C ASN A 232 -5.12 24.75 4.02
N ARG A 233 -3.77 24.76 3.90
CA ARG A 233 -3.03 25.96 3.46
C ARG A 233 -2.00 25.57 2.40
N LYS A 234 -2.05 26.25 1.25
CA LYS A 234 -1.14 26.07 0.10
C LYS A 234 0.31 26.01 0.57
N VAL A 235 1.00 24.91 0.26
CA VAL A 235 2.43 24.77 0.48
C VAL A 235 3.16 25.44 -0.68
N THR A 236 3.82 26.56 -0.43
CA THR A 236 4.80 27.11 -1.37
C THR A 236 6.06 26.25 -1.26
N ARG A 237 6.40 25.53 -2.33
CA ARG A 237 7.53 24.61 -2.39
C ARG A 237 8.84 25.41 -2.40
N GLN A 238 9.57 25.47 -1.29
CA GLN A 238 10.97 25.90 -1.31
C GLN A 238 11.81 24.80 -1.99
N ARG A 239 12.49 25.14 -3.09
CA ARG A 239 13.48 24.29 -3.74
C ARG A 239 14.76 24.29 -2.90
N THR A 240 15.08 23.16 -2.27
CA THR A 240 16.43 22.91 -1.75
C THR A 240 17.34 22.45 -2.88
N GLY A 241 18.49 23.11 -3.04
CA GLY A 241 19.47 22.87 -4.09
C GLY A 241 20.13 21.50 -4.03
N ARG A 242 20.56 20.99 -5.19
CA ARG A 242 21.41 19.79 -5.31
C ARG A 242 22.79 20.09 -4.76
N LEU A 243 23.28 19.23 -3.87
CA LEU A 243 24.72 19.09 -3.61
C LEU A 243 25.32 18.17 -4.68
N PRO A 244 26.49 18.49 -5.26
CA PRO A 244 27.19 17.61 -6.19
C PRO A 244 27.93 16.50 -5.43
N VAL A 245 27.88 15.29 -5.99
CA VAL A 245 28.67 14.13 -5.52
C VAL A 245 29.92 14.06 -6.41
N PRO A 246 31.14 14.10 -5.87
CA PRO A 246 32.33 13.81 -6.66
C PRO A 246 32.47 12.29 -6.81
N PHE A 247 32.70 11.84 -8.04
CA PHE A 247 33.23 10.52 -8.34
C PHE A 247 34.75 10.65 -8.43
N ASP A 248 35.45 9.90 -7.58
CA ASP A 248 36.80 9.40 -7.88
C ASP A 248 36.67 7.98 -8.42
#